data_AF-A0A963VUX1-F1
#
_entry.id   AF-A0A963VUX1-F1
#
_cell.length_a   1.000
_cell.length_b   1.000
_cell.length_c   1.000
_cell.angle_alpha   90.00
_cell.angle_beta   90.00
_cell.angle_gamma   90.00
#
_symmetry.space_group_name_H-M   'P 1'
#
loop_
_entity.id
_entity.type
_entity.pdbx_description
1 polymer ?
#
loop_
_entity_poly.entity_id
_entity_poly.type
_entity_poly.pdbx_seq_one_letter_code
_entity_poly.pdbx_strand_id
1 'polypeptide(L)'
;MRIDTTQIPRAIPTKPETDTANGLETAFLAEMLKYAGPRSIQGEFSGGIGESQFSSMLTDAYAEALSKKLDLGLTKQTKGES
;
A
#
# COMPACT_ATOMS: atom_id res chain seq x y z
N MET A 1 -4.31 1.91 -54.79
CA MET A 1 -4.78 2.35 -53.46
C MET A 1 -3.93 1.61 -52.43
N ARG A 2 -2.91 2.27 -51.89
CA ARG A 2 -1.98 1.68 -50.91
C ARG A 2 -2.49 2.04 -49.52
N ILE A 3 -2.66 1.05 -48.67
CA ILE A 3 -2.87 1.27 -47.25
C ILE A 3 -1.81 0.44 -46.55
N ASP A 4 -0.61 1.00 -46.48
CA ASP A 4 0.42 0.51 -45.57
C ASP A 4 0.05 1.05 -44.18
N THR A 5 -0.88 0.36 -43.52
CA THR A 5 -1.26 0.64 -42.13
C THR A 5 -0.14 0.14 -41.23
N THR A 6 0.96 0.88 -41.16
CA THR A 6 2.04 0.59 -40.21
C THR A 6 1.55 0.97 -38.82
N GLN A 7 0.90 0.02 -38.16
CA GLN A 7 0.57 0.02 -36.75
C GLN A 7 1.86 0.30 -35.95
N ILE A 8 1.97 1.49 -35.36
CA ILE A 8 3.05 1.79 -34.41
C ILE A 8 2.72 1.01 -33.13
N PRO A 9 3.56 0.07 -32.67
CA PRO A 9 3.32 -0.56 -31.38
C PRO A 9 3.50 0.49 -30.30
N ARG A 10 2.41 0.89 -29.64
CA ARG A 10 2.46 1.63 -28.38
C ARG A 10 3.02 0.68 -27.34
N ALA A 11 4.34 0.70 -27.15
CA ALA A 11 4.95 0.08 -25.98
C ALA A 11 4.38 0.80 -24.75
N ILE A 12 3.53 0.13 -23.99
CA ILE A 12 3.26 0.50 -22.60
C ILE A 12 4.38 -0.18 -21.81
N PRO A 13 5.43 0.54 -21.38
CA PRO A 13 6.36 -0.05 -20.42
C PRO A 13 5.58 -0.33 -19.13
N THR A 14 5.33 -1.61 -18.84
CA THR A 14 4.68 -2.04 -17.61
C THR A 14 5.74 -2.33 -16.54
N LYS A 15 5.68 -1.53 -15.47
CA LYS A 15 6.47 -1.53 -14.21
C LYS A 15 7.98 -1.21 -14.32
N PRO A 16 8.41 -0.13 -13.64
CA PRO A 16 9.27 -0.31 -12.47
C PRO A 16 9.08 0.79 -11.41
N GLU A 17 8.31 0.56 -10.35
CA GLU A 17 8.24 1.51 -9.21
C GLU A 17 7.76 0.86 -7.90
N THR A 18 7.80 -0.47 -7.80
CA THR A 18 7.08 -1.18 -6.72
C THR A 18 7.69 -0.99 -5.34
N ASP A 19 9.01 -0.98 -5.17
CA ASP A 19 9.57 -1.02 -3.81
C ASP A 19 9.38 0.29 -3.03
N THR A 20 9.67 1.43 -3.67
CA THR A 20 9.50 2.74 -3.05
C THR A 20 8.02 3.13 -2.95
N ALA A 21 7.19 2.77 -3.93
CA ALA A 21 5.74 2.94 -3.87
C ALA A 21 5.10 2.18 -2.72
N ASN A 22 5.45 0.89 -2.59
CA ASN A 22 4.92 0.05 -1.53
C ASN A 22 5.33 0.58 -0.15
N GLY A 23 6.54 1.14 0.02
CA GLY A 23 6.99 1.66 1.31
C GLY A 23 6.15 2.83 1.83
N LEU A 24 5.86 3.82 0.97
CA LEU A 24 5.08 5.00 1.37
C LEU A 24 3.61 4.66 1.60
N GLU A 25 3.04 3.78 0.77
CA GLU A 25 1.68 3.27 0.94
C GLU A 25 1.54 2.39 2.19
N THR A 26 2.55 1.57 2.49
CA THR A 26 2.59 0.76 3.73
C THR A 26 2.60 1.65 4.96
N ALA A 27 3.46 2.68 5.00
CA ALA A 27 3.52 3.61 6.13
C ALA A 27 2.19 4.35 6.32
N PHE A 28 1.58 4.81 5.23
CA PHE A 28 0.26 5.44 5.28
C PHE A 28 -0.81 4.49 5.81
N LEU A 29 -0.89 3.27 5.28
CA LEU A 29 -1.86 2.27 5.71
C LEU A 29 -1.66 1.85 7.16
N ALA A 30 -0.42 1.75 7.65
CA ALA A 30 -0.12 1.45 9.04
C ALA A 30 -0.70 2.52 9.98
N GLU A 31 -0.55 3.81 9.65
CA GLU A 31 -1.16 4.89 10.44
C GLU A 31 -2.69 4.85 10.38
N MET A 32 -3.28 4.60 9.20
CA MET A 32 -4.74 4.52 9.06
C MET A 32 -5.33 3.35 9.87
N LEU A 33 -4.64 2.21 9.90
CA LEU A 33 -5.07 1.02 10.62
C LEU A 33 -5.01 1.19 12.15
N LYS A 34 -4.20 2.10 12.70
CA LYS A 34 -4.28 2.43 14.14
C LYS A 34 -5.67 2.97 14.55
N TYR A 35 -6.37 3.61 13.62
CA TYR A 35 -7.68 4.21 13.88
C TYR A 35 -8.85 3.38 13.35
N ALA A 36 -8.68 2.78 12.16
CA ALA A 36 -9.71 2.03 11.45
C ALA A 36 -9.59 0.50 11.58
N GLY A 37 -8.45 0.01 12.07
CA GLY A 37 -8.18 -1.42 12.22
C GLY A 37 -8.80 -2.04 13.48
N PRO A 38 -8.60 -3.34 13.67
CA PRO A 38 -9.09 -4.07 14.83
C PRO A 38 -8.59 -3.44 16.13
N ARG A 39 -9.49 -3.14 17.07
CA ARG A 39 -9.12 -2.57 18.37
C ARG A 39 -8.90 -3.65 19.41
N SER A 40 -7.91 -3.42 20.27
CA SER A 40 -7.66 -4.24 21.45
C SER A 40 -8.90 -4.29 22.34
N ILE A 41 -9.16 -5.45 22.92
CA ILE A 41 -10.30 -5.64 23.80
C ILE A 41 -9.92 -5.09 25.18
N GLN A 42 -10.64 -4.07 25.64
CA GLN A 42 -10.41 -3.51 26.98
C GLN A 42 -11.22 -4.29 28.02
N GLY A 43 -10.60 -4.62 29.16
CA GLY A 43 -11.29 -5.23 30.29
C GLY A 43 -10.43 -6.20 31.09
N GLU A 44 -11.05 -6.84 32.08
CA GLU A 44 -10.42 -7.81 32.99
C GLU A 44 -9.87 -9.06 32.28
N PHE A 45 -10.31 -9.32 31.04
CA PHE A 45 -9.88 -10.43 30.19
C PHE A 45 -8.98 -9.99 29.02
N SER A 46 -8.34 -8.82 29.07
CA SER A 46 -7.36 -8.43 28.04
C SER A 46 -6.02 -9.15 28.21
N GLY A 47 -5.28 -9.29 27.11
CA GLY A 47 -3.94 -9.90 27.10
C GLY A 47 -2.82 -8.94 27.57
N GLY A 48 -3.19 -7.79 28.15
CA GLY A 48 -2.26 -6.84 28.74
C GLY A 48 -1.24 -6.26 27.75
N ILE A 49 -0.01 -5.99 28.23
CA ILE A 49 1.06 -5.38 27.42
C ILE A 49 1.45 -6.25 26.22
N GLY A 50 1.38 -7.58 26.36
CA GLY A 50 1.68 -8.52 25.28
C GLY A 50 0.71 -8.41 24.10
N GLU A 51 -0.59 -8.26 24.39
CA GLU A 51 -1.62 -8.01 23.38
C GLU A 51 -1.33 -6.72 22.60
N SER A 52 -1.00 -5.62 23.28
CA SER A 52 -0.71 -4.35 22.61
C SER A 52 0.49 -4.41 21.66
N GLN A 53 1.54 -5.15 22.03
CA GLN A 53 2.69 -5.37 21.15
C GLN A 53 2.31 -6.24 19.95
N PHE A 54 1.54 -7.32 20.18
CA PHE A 54 1.05 -8.18 19.12
C PHE A 54 0.12 -7.45 18.13
N SER A 55 -0.77 -6.58 18.63
CA SER A 55 -1.65 -5.75 17.79
C SER A 55 -0.87 -4.79 16.90
N SER A 56 0.24 -4.22 17.40
CA SER A 56 1.12 -3.37 16.59
C SER A 56 1.76 -4.17 15.45
N MET A 57 2.31 -5.36 15.76
CA MET A 57 2.89 -6.24 14.73
C MET A 57 1.85 -6.69 13.69
N LEU A 58 0.63 -7.00 14.11
CA LEU A 58 -0.47 -7.33 13.19
C LEU A 58 -0.83 -6.15 12.29
N THR A 59 -0.83 -4.93 12.84
CA THR A 59 -1.10 -3.70 12.07
C THR A 59 -0.09 -3.53 10.94
N ASP A 60 1.19 -3.69 11.23
CA ASP A 60 2.26 -3.58 10.23
C ASP A 60 2.13 -4.67 9.15
N ALA A 61 1.85 -5.91 9.56
CA ALA A 61 1.65 -7.04 8.63
C ALA A 61 0.45 -6.81 7.70
N TYR A 62 -0.66 -6.28 8.22
CA TYR A 62 -1.81 -5.93 7.39
C TYR A 62 -1.50 -4.78 6.45
N ALA A 63 -0.80 -3.74 6.90
CA ALA A 63 -0.41 -2.61 6.06
C ALA A 63 0.45 -3.07 4.87
N GLU A 64 1.41 -3.96 5.11
CA GLU A 64 2.27 -4.53 4.06
C GLU A 64 1.47 -5.43 3.09
N ALA A 65 0.54 -6.23 3.61
CA ALA A 65 -0.31 -7.08 2.78
C ALA A 65 -1.25 -6.24 1.90
N LEU A 66 -1.80 -5.16 2.45
CA LEU A 66 -2.73 -4.26 1.76
C LEU A 66 -2.00 -3.42 0.71
N SER A 67 -0.81 -2.87 0.99
CA SER A 67 -0.03 -2.09 0.02
C SER A 67 0.35 -2.91 -1.22
N LYS A 68 0.57 -4.22 -1.06
CA LYS A 68 0.82 -5.13 -2.20
C LYS A 68 -0.41 -5.38 -3.07
N LYS A 69 -1.61 -5.11 -2.56
CA LYS A 69 -2.91 -5.42 -3.21
C LYS A 69 -3.64 -4.17 -3.69
N LEU A 70 -3.41 -3.03 -3.06
CA LEU A 70 -4.01 -1.75 -3.36
C LEU A 70 -3.01 -0.88 -4.13
N ASP A 71 -3.52 0.04 -4.94
CA ASP A 71 -2.74 1.11 -5.57
C ASP A 71 -3.39 2.42 -5.12
N LEU A 72 -2.77 3.07 -4.13
CA LEU A 72 -3.27 4.34 -3.59
C LEU A 72 -2.70 5.53 -4.37
N GLY A 73 -1.71 5.29 -5.23
CA GLY A 73 -1.10 6.29 -6.10
C GLY A 73 -0.25 7.31 -5.36
N LEU A 74 0.14 7.05 -4.11
CA LEU A 74 0.79 8.05 -3.25
C LEU A 74 2.20 8.44 -3.74
N THR A 75 2.86 7.58 -4.52
CA THR A 75 4.15 7.91 -5.17
C THR A 75 4.01 8.53 -6.55
N LYS A 76 2.85 8.39 -7.19
CA LYS A 76 2.61 9.02 -8.50
C LYS A 76 2.41 10.53 -8.34
N GLN A 77 1.88 10.98 -7.20
CA GLN A 77 1.61 12.40 -6.92
C GLN A 77 2.85 13.22 -6.54
N THR A 78 3.98 12.59 -6.20
CA THR A 78 5.24 13.33 -5.96
C THR A 78 5.96 13.70 -7.26
N LYS A 79 5.53 13.14 -8.40
CA LYS A 79 6.03 13.52 -9.74
C LYS A 79 5.18 14.66 -10.31
N GLY A 80 5.07 15.74 -9.55
CA GLY A 80 4.63 17.04 -10.07
C GLY A 80 5.77 17.64 -10.89
N GLU A 81 5.53 17.72 -12.20
CA GLU A 81 6.10 18.65 -13.18
C GLU A 81 7.39 19.40 -12.78
N SER A 82 8.52 18.98 -13.36
CA SER A 82 9.66 19.86 -13.65
C SER A 82 9.89 19.85 -15.15
#